data_AF-A0A1C7M3G3-F1
#
_entry.id   AF-A0A1C7M3G3-F1
#
_cell.length_a   1.000
_cell.length_b   1.000
_cell.length_c   1.000
_cell.angle_alpha   90.00
_cell.angle_beta   90.00
_cell.angle_gamma   90.00
#
_symmetry.space_group_name_H-M   'P 1'
#
loop_
_entity.id
_entity.type
_entity.pdbx_description
1 polymer ?
#
loop_
_entity_poly.entity_id
_entity_poly.type
_entity_poly.pdbx_seq_one_letter_code
_entity_poly.pdbx_strand_id
1 'polypeptide(L)'
;MLHNLQNFSLLRMLSIHIVGTAMYQGVHPPPSSDPDPTVKLAHLQNLRLVSAFLPEKILRFYASLVLPTTATVDLRFRGGSTNTRYQECGPLINTIQGIDNATLLLSRACGTVSVHSADGKLRLAWELGNTANNSIAFSAITFPALQRLTVSIPVDPTEPNDRRERRDLPDYNAEWEAEISALLHPIPAVTSLTIDCSLRNRYALFNIIGRKLNSTTPFVLPNLSSITISDFDNHTRSAMQLLFCARARAKDGIPLTSLEVRMAPGAVFPKDTLARLESAVGTVTVHQDDW
;
A
#
# COMPACT_ATOMS: atom_id res chain seq x y z
N MET A 1 -7.66 -30.00 -12.31
CA MET A 1 -6.60 -29.08 -12.78
C MET A 1 -5.35 -29.17 -11.92
N LEU A 2 -5.44 -28.92 -10.60
CA LEU A 2 -4.31 -29.00 -9.64
C LEU A 2 -3.53 -30.33 -9.72
N HIS A 3 -4.23 -31.46 -9.77
CA HIS A 3 -3.59 -32.79 -9.91
C HIS A 3 -2.68 -32.92 -11.13
N ASN A 4 -3.02 -32.28 -12.26
CA ASN A 4 -2.20 -32.38 -13.45
C ASN A 4 -0.91 -31.56 -13.33
N LEU A 5 -0.87 -30.53 -12.48
CA LEU A 5 0.31 -29.70 -12.27
C LEU A 5 1.48 -30.47 -11.65
N GLN A 6 1.18 -31.52 -10.88
CA GLN A 6 2.20 -32.40 -10.31
C GLN A 6 3.03 -33.12 -11.39
N ASN A 7 2.47 -33.33 -12.58
CA ASN A 7 3.16 -33.96 -13.71
C ASN A 7 4.15 -33.01 -14.41
N PHE A 8 4.11 -31.71 -14.10
CA PHE A 8 4.99 -30.70 -14.68
C PHE A 8 6.10 -30.30 -13.70
N SER A 9 6.93 -31.26 -13.30
CA SER A 9 7.98 -31.07 -12.30
C SER A 9 8.97 -29.95 -12.68
N LEU A 10 9.28 -29.78 -13.97
CA LEU A 10 10.21 -28.76 -14.49
C LEU A 10 9.56 -27.40 -14.79
N LEU A 11 8.29 -27.19 -14.42
CA LEU A 11 7.57 -25.96 -14.70
C LEU A 11 8.25 -24.76 -14.03
N ARG A 12 8.71 -23.79 -14.83
CA ARG A 12 9.35 -22.56 -14.35
C ARG A 12 8.39 -21.37 -14.28
N MET A 13 7.32 -21.40 -15.05
CA MET A 13 6.34 -20.31 -15.11
C MET A 13 4.94 -20.88 -15.15
N LEU A 14 4.06 -20.32 -14.32
CA LEU A 14 2.64 -20.66 -14.29
C LEU A 14 1.82 -19.37 -14.27
N SER A 15 1.01 -19.17 -15.31
CA SER A 15 0.05 -18.07 -15.37
C SER A 15 -1.35 -18.63 -15.49
N ILE A 16 -2.20 -18.34 -14.52
CA ILE A 16 -3.59 -18.79 -14.49
C ILE A 16 -4.50 -17.59 -14.39
N HIS A 17 -5.50 -17.56 -15.27
CA HIS A 17 -6.54 -16.55 -15.32
C HIS A 17 -7.88 -17.22 -15.01
N ILE A 18 -8.46 -16.90 -13.86
CA ILE A 18 -9.78 -17.38 -13.46
C ILE A 18 -10.77 -16.27 -13.77
N VAL A 19 -11.63 -16.51 -14.76
CA VAL A 19 -12.66 -15.56 -15.17
C VAL A 19 -14.00 -16.01 -14.60
N GLY A 20 -14.54 -15.25 -13.64
CA GLY A 20 -15.93 -15.36 -13.20
C GLY A 20 -16.81 -14.31 -13.87
N THR A 21 -18.13 -14.50 -13.83
CA THR A 21 -19.08 -13.44 -14.20
C THR A 21 -19.53 -12.70 -12.93
N ALA A 22 -19.78 -11.39 -13.05
CA ALA A 22 -20.16 -10.53 -11.91
C ALA A 22 -21.45 -10.98 -11.19
N MET A 23 -22.27 -11.83 -11.82
CA MET A 23 -23.51 -12.37 -11.25
C MET A 23 -23.31 -13.44 -10.17
N TYR A 24 -22.09 -13.96 -9.97
CA TYR A 24 -21.82 -15.03 -9.00
C TYR A 24 -21.55 -14.57 -7.56
N GLN A 25 -21.77 -13.29 -7.23
CA GLN A 25 -21.48 -12.73 -5.90
C GLN A 25 -22.33 -13.27 -4.72
N GLY A 26 -23.15 -14.29 -4.92
CA GLY A 26 -24.03 -14.83 -3.86
C GLY A 26 -24.15 -16.35 -3.79
N VAL A 27 -23.49 -17.12 -4.66
CA VAL A 27 -23.62 -18.58 -4.69
C VAL A 27 -22.23 -19.20 -4.59
N HIS A 28 -21.65 -19.17 -3.39
CA HIS A 28 -20.51 -20.02 -3.09
C HIS A 28 -21.05 -21.38 -2.68
N PRO A 29 -20.66 -22.49 -3.34
CA PRO A 29 -20.84 -23.79 -2.73
C PRO A 29 -20.13 -23.78 -1.36
N PRO A 30 -20.68 -24.49 -0.35
CA PRO A 30 -20.03 -24.60 0.94
C PRO A 30 -18.58 -25.04 0.73
N PRO A 31 -17.63 -24.57 1.57
CA PRO A 31 -16.26 -25.04 1.50
C PRO A 31 -16.29 -26.58 1.54
N SER A 32 -15.81 -27.22 0.48
CA SER A 32 -15.59 -28.66 0.51
C SER A 32 -14.64 -28.94 1.67
N SER A 33 -15.05 -29.85 2.55
CA SER A 33 -14.34 -30.19 3.79
C SER A 33 -13.02 -30.91 3.54
N ASP A 34 -12.75 -31.36 2.31
CA ASP A 34 -11.49 -31.98 1.97
C ASP A 34 -10.45 -30.93 1.56
N PRO A 35 -9.28 -30.90 2.21
CA PRO A 35 -8.18 -30.05 1.78
C PRO A 35 -7.75 -30.48 0.37
N ASP A 36 -7.71 -29.54 -0.56
CA ASP A 36 -7.15 -29.78 -1.88
C ASP A 36 -5.72 -30.35 -1.73
N PRO A 37 -5.35 -31.38 -2.51
CA PRO A 37 -4.04 -31.98 -2.42
C PRO A 37 -2.96 -30.95 -2.71
N THR A 38 -1.96 -30.90 -1.83
CA THR A 38 -0.83 -29.97 -1.96
C THR A 38 0.02 -30.31 -3.18
N VAL A 39 0.36 -29.30 -3.98
CA VAL A 39 1.16 -29.42 -5.21
C VAL A 39 2.49 -28.71 -5.02
N LYS A 40 3.58 -29.46 -5.00
CA LYS A 40 4.94 -28.92 -4.92
C LYS A 40 5.47 -28.58 -6.31
N LEU A 41 5.77 -27.30 -6.54
CA LEU A 41 6.33 -26.81 -7.81
C LEU A 41 7.77 -26.35 -7.62
N ALA A 42 8.67 -27.32 -7.37
CA ALA A 42 10.04 -27.06 -6.89
C ALA A 42 10.90 -26.18 -7.81
N HIS A 43 10.61 -26.14 -9.11
CA HIS A 43 11.36 -25.38 -10.10
C HIS A 43 10.65 -24.08 -10.55
N LEU A 44 9.52 -23.74 -9.92
CA LEU A 44 8.75 -22.57 -10.30
C LEU A 44 9.52 -21.29 -9.94
N GLN A 45 9.67 -20.41 -10.92
CA GLN A 45 10.32 -19.12 -10.77
C GLN A 45 9.29 -17.99 -10.76
N ASN A 46 8.22 -18.11 -11.55
CA ASN A 46 7.20 -17.09 -11.68
C ASN A 46 5.81 -17.69 -11.58
N LEU A 47 5.03 -17.23 -10.62
CA LEU A 47 3.61 -17.53 -10.47
C LEU A 47 2.80 -16.28 -10.69
N ARG A 48 1.87 -16.31 -11.65
CA ARG A 48 0.90 -15.25 -11.88
C ARG A 48 -0.51 -15.78 -11.80
N LEU A 49 -1.30 -15.25 -10.88
CA LEU A 49 -2.69 -15.64 -10.66
C LEU A 49 -3.57 -14.41 -10.81
N VAL A 50 -4.47 -14.42 -11.80
CA VAL A 50 -5.38 -13.31 -12.09
C VAL A 50 -6.82 -13.75 -11.92
N SER A 51 -7.54 -13.16 -10.97
CA SER A 51 -8.95 -13.47 -10.72
C SER A 51 -9.82 -12.32 -11.18
N ALA A 52 -10.84 -12.60 -11.96
CA ALA A 52 -11.95 -11.69 -12.18
C ALA A 52 -13.17 -12.17 -11.40
N PHE A 53 -13.61 -11.37 -10.42
CA PHE A 53 -14.82 -11.55 -9.62
C PHE A 53 -14.87 -12.79 -8.70
N LEU A 54 -13.78 -13.56 -8.57
CA LEU A 54 -13.70 -14.78 -7.74
C LEU A 54 -12.37 -14.86 -6.95
N PRO A 55 -12.02 -13.87 -6.11
CA PRO A 55 -10.73 -13.82 -5.41
C PRO A 55 -10.44 -15.08 -4.58
N GLU A 56 -11.47 -15.66 -3.96
CA GLU A 56 -11.39 -16.84 -3.11
C GLU A 56 -10.91 -18.09 -3.85
N LYS A 57 -11.26 -18.25 -5.14
CA LYS A 57 -10.80 -19.41 -5.92
C LYS A 57 -9.29 -19.36 -6.16
N ILE A 58 -8.74 -18.17 -6.37
CA ILE A 58 -7.30 -18.00 -6.55
C ILE A 58 -6.57 -18.19 -5.24
N LEU A 59 -7.10 -17.69 -4.13
CA LEU A 59 -6.48 -17.93 -2.83
C LEU A 59 -6.50 -19.40 -2.44
N ARG A 60 -7.59 -20.12 -2.71
CA ARG A 60 -7.65 -21.58 -2.52
C ARG A 60 -6.62 -22.28 -3.40
N PHE A 61 -6.56 -21.94 -4.69
CA PHE A 61 -5.57 -22.49 -5.59
C PHE A 61 -4.13 -22.23 -5.10
N TYR A 62 -3.84 -20.99 -4.70
CA TYR A 62 -2.55 -20.58 -4.15
C TYR A 62 -2.23 -21.32 -2.84
N ALA A 63 -3.22 -21.51 -1.97
CA ALA A 63 -3.08 -22.24 -0.71
C ALA A 63 -2.68 -23.71 -0.92
N SER A 64 -3.06 -24.30 -2.06
CA SER A 64 -2.70 -25.67 -2.42
C SER A 64 -1.30 -25.78 -3.04
N LEU A 65 -0.56 -24.68 -3.22
CA LEU A 65 0.79 -24.71 -3.80
C LEU A 65 1.87 -24.65 -2.72
N VAL A 66 2.94 -25.42 -2.95
CA VAL A 66 4.22 -25.25 -2.23
C VAL A 66 5.25 -24.73 -3.23
N LEU A 67 5.67 -23.49 -3.01
CA LEU A 67 6.58 -22.74 -3.88
C LEU A 67 7.99 -22.72 -3.28
N PRO A 68 9.05 -22.69 -4.11
CA PRO A 68 10.40 -22.42 -3.63
C PRO A 68 10.50 -20.96 -3.15
N THR A 69 11.40 -20.70 -2.20
CA THR A 69 11.64 -19.37 -1.61
C THR A 69 12.14 -18.32 -2.62
N THR A 70 12.59 -18.78 -3.79
CA THR A 70 13.05 -17.95 -4.91
C THR A 70 11.93 -17.59 -5.89
N ALA A 71 10.73 -18.14 -5.75
CA ALA A 71 9.63 -17.84 -6.65
C ALA A 71 9.12 -16.41 -6.46
N THR A 72 8.78 -15.77 -7.58
CA THR A 72 8.00 -14.54 -7.60
C THR A 72 6.52 -14.87 -7.71
N VAL A 73 5.69 -14.10 -7.01
CA VAL A 73 4.24 -14.29 -6.90
C VAL A 73 3.54 -12.99 -7.27
N ASP A 74 2.76 -13.00 -8.35
CA ASP A 74 1.90 -11.90 -8.80
C ASP A 74 0.44 -12.33 -8.68
N LEU A 75 -0.24 -11.87 -7.62
CA LEU A 75 -1.67 -12.07 -7.42
C LEU A 75 -2.42 -10.79 -7.84
N ARG A 76 -3.34 -10.93 -8.80
CA ARG A 76 -4.18 -9.84 -9.26
C ARG A 76 -5.64 -10.18 -9.11
N PHE A 77 -6.39 -9.25 -8.55
CA PHE A 77 -7.82 -9.37 -8.31
C PHE A 77 -8.54 -8.27 -9.07
N ARG A 78 -9.56 -8.62 -9.84
CA ARG A 78 -10.38 -7.69 -10.60
C ARG A 78 -11.82 -7.76 -10.11
N GLY A 79 -12.29 -6.74 -9.40
CA GLY A 79 -13.57 -6.76 -8.68
C GLY A 79 -13.66 -7.87 -7.61
N GLY A 80 -14.82 -7.99 -6.95
CA GLY A 80 -15.07 -9.01 -5.91
C GLY A 80 -15.28 -8.45 -4.50
N SER A 81 -15.83 -9.28 -3.62
CA SER A 81 -16.34 -8.91 -2.29
C SER A 81 -15.27 -8.81 -1.19
N THR A 82 -15.55 -7.93 -0.21
CA THR A 82 -14.79 -7.56 1.00
C THR A 82 -14.70 -8.66 2.06
N ASN A 83 -15.40 -9.79 1.90
CA ASN A 83 -15.47 -10.86 2.92
C ASN A 83 -14.46 -12.00 2.72
N THR A 84 -13.51 -11.84 1.80
CA THR A 84 -12.51 -12.88 1.55
C THR A 84 -11.53 -12.93 2.73
N ARG A 85 -11.45 -14.07 3.43
CA ARG A 85 -10.62 -14.24 4.63
C ARG A 85 -9.16 -14.51 4.26
N TYR A 86 -8.46 -13.50 3.76
CA TYR A 86 -7.04 -13.61 3.37
C TYR A 86 -6.13 -14.09 4.51
N GLN A 87 -6.50 -13.77 5.75
CA GLN A 87 -5.82 -14.19 6.98
C GLN A 87 -5.80 -15.73 7.17
N GLU A 88 -6.64 -16.47 6.46
CA GLU A 88 -6.68 -17.93 6.52
C GLU A 88 -5.79 -18.58 5.43
N CYS A 89 -5.18 -17.78 4.54
CA CYS A 89 -4.31 -18.29 3.47
C CYS A 89 -2.86 -18.47 3.96
N GLY A 90 -2.57 -19.63 4.56
CA GLY A 90 -1.26 -19.97 5.12
C GLY A 90 -0.06 -19.71 4.19
N PRO A 91 -0.07 -20.14 2.91
CA PRO A 91 1.03 -19.82 1.99
C PRO A 91 1.22 -18.34 1.70
N LEU A 92 0.13 -17.55 1.69
CA LEU A 92 0.22 -16.09 1.54
C LEU A 92 0.90 -15.49 2.76
N ILE A 93 0.51 -15.94 3.96
CA ILE A 93 1.14 -15.57 5.21
C ILE A 93 2.64 -15.90 5.20
N ASN A 94 3.03 -17.11 4.78
CA ASN A 94 4.44 -17.50 4.70
C ASN A 94 5.23 -16.62 3.72
N THR A 95 4.59 -16.18 2.63
CA THR A 95 5.22 -15.30 1.63
C THR A 95 5.42 -13.89 2.18
N ILE A 96 4.44 -13.35 2.92
CA ILE A 96 4.50 -12.00 3.48
C ILE A 96 5.31 -11.88 4.77
N GLN A 97 5.50 -12.98 5.51
CA GLN A 97 6.21 -13.00 6.80
C GLN A 97 7.63 -12.45 6.74
N GLY A 98 8.32 -12.61 5.60
CA GLY A 98 9.70 -12.14 5.42
C GLY A 98 9.86 -10.78 4.74
N ILE A 99 8.76 -10.11 4.40
CA ILE A 99 8.81 -8.84 3.64
C ILE A 99 9.02 -7.68 4.62
N ASP A 100 10.21 -7.10 4.60
CA ASP A 100 10.61 -5.97 5.44
C ASP A 100 10.41 -4.60 4.76
N ASN A 101 10.33 -4.58 3.43
CA ASN A 101 10.20 -3.39 2.61
C ASN A 101 9.19 -3.58 1.47
N ALA A 102 8.26 -2.65 1.35
CA ALA A 102 7.24 -2.68 0.31
C ALA A 102 6.83 -1.29 -0.20
N THR A 103 6.35 -1.25 -1.44
CA THR A 103 5.74 -0.07 -2.06
C THR A 103 4.25 -0.29 -2.21
N LEU A 104 3.44 0.57 -1.59
CA LEU A 104 2.01 0.72 -1.81
C LEU A 104 1.78 1.76 -2.92
N LEU A 105 1.28 1.31 -4.05
CA LEU A 105 0.92 2.14 -5.19
C LEU A 105 -0.60 2.32 -5.25
N LEU A 106 -1.06 3.57 -5.23
CA LEU A 106 -2.48 3.94 -5.33
C LEU A 106 -2.72 4.74 -6.61
N SER A 107 -3.47 4.19 -7.56
CA SER A 107 -3.79 4.85 -8.83
C SER A 107 -5.29 5.14 -8.96
N ARG A 108 -5.65 6.42 -9.01
CA ARG A 108 -7.04 6.89 -9.19
C ARG A 108 -7.53 6.70 -10.62
N ALA A 109 -6.74 7.10 -11.60
CA ALA A 109 -7.03 6.93 -13.04
C ALA A 109 -7.49 5.51 -13.37
N CYS A 110 -6.87 4.51 -12.75
CA CYS A 110 -7.11 3.10 -13.03
C CYS A 110 -7.90 2.38 -11.92
N GLY A 111 -8.34 3.08 -10.86
CA GLY A 111 -9.00 2.46 -9.70
C GLY A 111 -8.22 1.27 -9.14
N THR A 112 -6.89 1.42 -9.05
CA THR A 112 -5.96 0.32 -8.75
C THR A 112 -5.23 0.56 -7.44
N VAL A 113 -5.20 -0.46 -6.59
CA VAL A 113 -4.36 -0.52 -5.37
C VAL A 113 -3.41 -1.68 -5.53
N SER A 114 -2.11 -1.47 -5.33
CA SER A 114 -1.16 -2.58 -5.37
C SER A 114 -0.03 -2.44 -4.37
N VAL A 115 0.49 -3.59 -3.92
CA VAL A 115 1.70 -3.67 -3.12
C VAL A 115 2.74 -4.52 -3.81
N HIS A 116 3.97 -4.02 -3.81
CA HIS A 116 5.15 -4.70 -4.32
C HIS A 116 6.18 -4.80 -3.21
N SER A 117 6.73 -5.98 -2.98
CA SER A 117 7.93 -6.10 -2.16
C SER A 117 9.12 -5.47 -2.89
N ALA A 118 10.06 -4.87 -2.16
CA ALA A 118 11.23 -4.24 -2.75
C ALA A 118 12.14 -5.24 -3.51
N ASP A 119 12.14 -6.50 -3.09
CA ASP A 119 12.88 -7.59 -3.75
C ASP A 119 12.15 -8.18 -4.98
N GLY A 120 10.95 -7.68 -5.30
CA GLY A 120 10.14 -8.12 -6.44
C GLY A 120 9.52 -9.52 -6.30
N LYS A 121 9.65 -10.18 -5.14
CA LYS A 121 9.10 -11.52 -4.93
C LYS A 121 7.58 -11.54 -4.78
N LEU A 122 6.98 -10.45 -4.32
CA LEU A 122 5.53 -10.37 -4.16
C LEU A 122 4.97 -9.14 -4.86
N ARG A 123 3.94 -9.37 -5.66
CA ARG A 123 3.03 -8.36 -6.17
C ARG A 123 1.61 -8.76 -5.84
N LEU A 124 0.90 -7.88 -5.13
CA LEU A 124 -0.53 -7.98 -4.89
C LEU A 124 -1.20 -6.77 -5.56
N ALA A 125 -2.23 -6.97 -6.37
CA ALA A 125 -2.93 -5.87 -7.03
C ALA A 125 -4.45 -6.10 -7.07
N TRP A 126 -5.20 -5.03 -6.82
CA TRP A 126 -6.64 -4.95 -7.01
C TRP A 126 -6.95 -3.93 -8.11
N GLU A 127 -7.68 -4.37 -9.13
CA GLU A 127 -8.06 -3.61 -10.33
C GLU A 127 -9.60 -3.51 -10.40
N LEU A 128 -10.13 -2.37 -10.88
CA LEU A 128 -11.54 -2.21 -11.26
C LEU A 128 -12.57 -2.57 -10.17
N GLY A 129 -12.55 -1.82 -9.07
CA GLY A 129 -13.58 -1.85 -8.02
C GLY A 129 -13.81 -0.46 -7.44
N ASN A 130 -14.92 -0.27 -6.72
CA ASN A 130 -15.04 0.89 -5.82
C ASN A 130 -13.83 0.86 -4.87
N THR A 131 -13.03 1.91 -4.86
CA THR A 131 -11.76 1.99 -4.11
C THR A 131 -11.96 1.66 -2.64
N ALA A 132 -13.07 2.07 -2.04
CA ALA A 132 -13.47 1.69 -0.68
C ALA A 132 -13.52 0.17 -0.43
N ASN A 133 -14.02 -0.63 -1.38
CA ASN A 133 -14.09 -2.08 -1.25
C ASN A 133 -12.72 -2.74 -1.42
N ASN A 134 -11.89 -2.21 -2.31
CA ASN A 134 -10.51 -2.68 -2.50
C ASN A 134 -9.65 -2.39 -1.26
N SER A 135 -9.91 -1.25 -0.59
CA SER A 135 -9.22 -0.84 0.63
C SER A 135 -9.44 -1.78 1.82
N ILE A 136 -10.66 -2.31 1.97
CA ILE A 136 -11.01 -3.29 3.03
C ILE A 136 -10.36 -4.65 2.77
N ALA A 137 -10.31 -5.09 1.51
CA ALA A 137 -9.67 -6.36 1.16
C ALA A 137 -8.15 -6.32 1.40
N PHE A 138 -7.52 -5.17 1.11
CA PHE A 138 -6.10 -4.96 1.33
C PHE A 138 -5.75 -4.88 2.82
N SER A 139 -6.54 -4.15 3.62
CA SER A 139 -6.29 -4.01 5.06
C SER A 139 -6.39 -5.32 5.84
N ALA A 140 -7.05 -6.34 5.27
CA ALA A 140 -7.09 -7.69 5.82
C ALA A 140 -5.75 -8.45 5.71
N ILE A 141 -4.79 -7.96 4.92
CA ILE A 141 -3.48 -8.59 4.73
C ILE A 141 -2.46 -7.90 5.64
N THR A 142 -2.00 -8.63 6.66
CA THR A 142 -1.04 -8.10 7.63
C THR A 142 0.40 -8.39 7.18
N PHE A 143 1.25 -7.37 7.17
CA PHE A 143 2.69 -7.51 6.92
C PHE A 143 3.48 -7.37 8.23
N PRO A 144 3.65 -8.45 9.01
CA PRO A 144 4.17 -8.36 10.38
C PRO A 144 5.63 -7.94 10.46
N ALA A 145 6.43 -8.19 9.43
CA ALA A 145 7.85 -7.82 9.37
C ALA A 145 8.11 -6.48 8.65
N LEU A 146 7.07 -5.81 8.13
CA LEU A 146 7.23 -4.63 7.29
C LEU A 146 7.73 -3.44 8.11
N GLN A 147 8.99 -3.07 7.92
CA GLN A 147 9.63 -1.94 8.60
C GLN A 147 9.64 -0.68 7.73
N ARG A 148 9.72 -0.85 6.42
CA ARG A 148 9.85 0.22 5.43
C ARG A 148 8.66 0.19 4.47
N LEU A 149 7.94 1.30 4.38
CA LEU A 149 6.81 1.44 3.46
C LEU A 149 7.05 2.65 2.55
N THR A 150 6.92 2.46 1.25
CA THR A 150 6.81 3.58 0.29
C THR A 150 5.36 3.72 -0.14
N VAL A 151 4.77 4.90 0.00
CA VAL A 151 3.44 5.21 -0.54
C VAL A 151 3.63 6.06 -1.78
N SER A 152 3.30 5.49 -2.94
CA SER A 152 3.36 6.17 -4.23
C SER A 152 1.96 6.42 -4.78
N ILE A 153 1.64 7.68 -5.10
CA ILE A 153 0.35 8.08 -5.66
C ILE A 153 0.65 8.93 -6.91
N PRO A 154 0.84 8.29 -8.07
CA PRO A 154 1.22 8.97 -9.29
C PRO A 154 0.18 10.02 -9.69
N VAL A 155 0.68 11.10 -10.29
CA VAL A 155 -0.16 12.15 -10.87
C VAL A 155 -0.99 11.53 -12.01
N ASP A 156 -2.29 11.76 -12.00
CA ASP A 156 -3.14 11.41 -13.13
C ASP A 156 -2.83 12.38 -14.29
N PRO A 157 -2.35 11.90 -15.45
CA PRO A 157 -2.03 12.77 -16.58
C PRO A 157 -3.26 13.48 -17.18
N THR A 158 -4.47 13.05 -16.81
CA THR A 158 -5.73 13.67 -17.21
C THR A 158 -6.22 14.72 -16.22
N GLU A 159 -5.64 14.80 -15.00
CA GLU A 159 -5.90 15.92 -14.11
C GLU A 159 -5.26 17.19 -14.71
N PRO A 160 -6.02 18.29 -14.86
CA PRO A 160 -5.46 19.52 -15.39
C PRO A 160 -4.30 19.96 -14.51
N ASN A 161 -3.14 20.15 -15.15
CA ASN A 161 -1.90 20.67 -14.59
C ASN A 161 -2.04 22.16 -14.21
N ASP A 162 -3.16 22.54 -13.58
CA ASP A 162 -3.51 23.93 -13.28
C ASP A 162 -2.66 24.44 -12.11
N ARG A 163 -1.39 24.71 -12.44
CA ARG A 163 -0.43 25.44 -11.64
C ARG A 163 -0.80 26.92 -11.48
N ARG A 164 -1.94 27.41 -11.99
CA ARG A 164 -2.23 28.86 -12.03
C ARG A 164 -3.52 29.36 -11.39
N GLU A 165 -4.65 28.66 -11.34
CA GLU A 165 -5.91 29.36 -10.99
C GLU A 165 -6.91 28.59 -10.12
N ARG A 166 -6.45 28.00 -9.01
CA ARG A 166 -7.32 27.81 -7.83
C ARG A 166 -6.56 28.20 -6.56
N ARG A 167 -6.61 29.49 -6.22
CA ARG A 167 -6.14 30.00 -4.91
C ARG A 167 -6.89 29.38 -3.73
N ASP A 168 -8.02 28.73 -4.02
CA ASP A 168 -8.83 28.00 -3.04
C ASP A 168 -9.04 26.54 -3.49
N LEU A 169 -8.61 25.64 -2.60
CA LEU A 169 -8.77 24.18 -2.58
C LEU A 169 -7.85 23.34 -3.48
N PRO A 170 -7.53 22.14 -2.99
CA PRO A 170 -8.05 20.94 -3.62
C PRO A 170 -9.22 20.44 -2.78
N ASP A 171 -10.36 20.17 -3.41
CA ASP A 171 -11.54 19.57 -2.78
C ASP A 171 -11.06 18.46 -1.85
N TYR A 172 -11.13 18.73 -0.53
CA TYR A 172 -10.84 17.75 0.50
C TYR A 172 -11.80 16.60 0.26
N ASN A 173 -11.29 15.52 -0.34
CA ASN A 173 -12.10 14.35 -0.57
C ASN A 173 -12.02 13.52 0.71
N ALA A 174 -12.96 13.75 1.63
CA ALA A 174 -13.08 13.01 2.88
C ALA A 174 -13.14 11.50 2.66
N GLU A 175 -13.74 11.06 1.55
CA GLU A 175 -13.83 9.65 1.17
C GLU A 175 -12.43 9.09 0.88
N TRP A 176 -11.56 9.87 0.24
CA TRP A 176 -10.18 9.48 -0.03
C TRP A 176 -9.32 9.39 1.23
N GLU A 177 -9.46 10.35 2.15
CA GLU A 177 -8.78 10.28 3.43
C GLU A 177 -9.21 9.02 4.20
N ALA A 178 -10.52 8.71 4.19
CA ALA A 178 -11.06 7.50 4.81
C ALA A 178 -10.54 6.21 4.13
N GLU A 179 -10.45 6.19 2.81
CA GLU A 179 -9.94 5.04 2.05
C GLU A 179 -8.46 4.77 2.31
N ILE A 180 -7.60 5.80 2.26
CA ILE A 180 -6.17 5.63 2.56
C ILE A 180 -6.00 5.25 4.04
N SER A 181 -6.77 5.85 4.95
CA SER A 181 -6.74 5.50 6.37
C SER A 181 -7.12 4.04 6.60
N ALA A 182 -8.11 3.52 5.86
CA ALA A 182 -8.47 2.12 5.88
C ALA A 182 -7.36 1.21 5.30
N LEU A 183 -6.70 1.63 4.21
CA LEU A 183 -5.59 0.89 3.59
C LEU A 183 -4.37 0.78 4.50
N LEU A 184 -4.03 1.89 5.16
CA LEU A 184 -2.87 1.99 6.04
C LEU A 184 -3.18 1.53 7.47
N HIS A 185 -4.35 0.92 7.73
CA HIS A 185 -4.81 0.40 9.03
C HIS A 185 -3.63 0.00 9.92
N PRO A 186 -3.62 0.38 11.22
CA PRO A 186 -2.43 0.30 12.08
C PRO A 186 -1.42 -0.78 11.70
N ILE A 187 -0.32 -0.37 11.07
CA ILE A 187 0.81 -1.26 10.72
C ILE A 187 1.93 -0.98 11.72
N PRO A 188 1.92 -1.61 12.91
CA PRO A 188 2.85 -1.27 13.98
C PRO A 188 4.30 -1.59 13.64
N ALA A 189 4.56 -2.49 12.70
CA ALA A 189 5.94 -2.83 12.33
C ALA A 189 6.66 -1.69 11.58
N VAL A 190 5.92 -0.78 10.93
CA VAL A 190 6.50 0.25 10.07
C VAL A 190 7.15 1.34 10.92
N THR A 191 8.45 1.53 10.69
CA THR A 191 9.27 2.54 11.37
C THR A 191 9.74 3.63 10.41
N SER A 192 9.74 3.36 9.10
CA SER A 192 10.18 4.29 8.05
C SER A 192 9.15 4.36 6.93
N LEU A 193 8.78 5.58 6.54
CA LEU A 193 7.82 5.87 5.47
C LEU A 193 8.45 6.78 4.42
N THR A 194 8.38 6.37 3.16
CA THR A 194 8.67 7.22 2.00
C THR A 194 7.36 7.66 1.36
N ILE A 195 7.21 8.96 1.10
CA ILE A 195 6.04 9.55 0.45
C ILE A 195 6.44 10.10 -0.92
N ASP A 196 5.87 9.51 -1.96
CA ASP A 196 6.11 9.85 -3.36
C ASP A 196 4.78 10.12 -4.08
N CYS A 197 4.26 11.34 -3.95
CA CYS A 197 2.97 11.68 -4.54
C CYS A 197 2.85 13.15 -4.89
N SER A 198 1.78 13.52 -5.59
CA SER A 198 1.43 14.91 -5.88
C SER A 198 1.10 15.70 -4.60
N LEU A 199 1.21 17.04 -4.66
CA LEU A 199 0.89 17.96 -3.58
C LEU A 199 -0.42 17.65 -2.84
N ARG A 200 -1.50 17.48 -3.61
CA ARG A 200 -2.85 17.24 -3.08
C ARG A 200 -2.89 15.99 -2.20
N ASN A 201 -2.20 14.95 -2.64
CA ASN A 201 -2.18 13.66 -1.97
C ASN A 201 -1.24 13.67 -0.75
N ARG A 202 -0.14 14.43 -0.78
CA ARG A 202 0.76 14.62 0.38
C ARG A 202 0.01 15.22 1.57
N TYR A 203 -0.80 16.26 1.32
CA TYR A 203 -1.58 16.90 2.38
C TYR A 203 -2.50 15.90 3.10
N ALA A 204 -3.23 15.08 2.35
CA ALA A 204 -4.09 14.04 2.92
C ALA A 204 -3.29 12.99 3.71
N LEU A 205 -2.13 12.56 3.21
CA LEU A 205 -1.28 11.61 3.94
C LEU A 205 -0.77 12.19 5.27
N PHE A 206 -0.33 13.43 5.29
CA PHE A 206 0.08 14.08 6.54
C PHE A 206 -1.05 14.20 7.56
N ASN A 207 -2.30 14.45 7.11
CA ASN A 207 -3.46 14.39 7.98
C ASN A 207 -3.60 12.99 8.60
N ILE A 208 -3.59 11.95 7.78
CA ILE A 208 -3.81 10.56 8.22
C ILE A 208 -2.73 10.12 9.22
N ILE A 209 -1.47 10.42 8.94
CA ILE A 209 -0.33 10.02 9.78
C ILE A 209 -0.28 10.83 11.09
N GLY A 210 -0.74 12.08 11.04
CA GLY A 210 -0.74 13.03 12.15
C GLY A 210 -2.01 13.04 13.00
N ARG A 211 -3.06 12.30 12.63
CA ARG A 211 -4.36 12.32 13.31
C ARG A 211 -4.62 11.02 14.05
N LYS A 212 -5.15 11.15 15.27
CA LYS A 212 -5.89 10.09 15.95
C LYS A 212 -7.38 10.28 15.71
N LEU A 213 -8.12 9.19 15.47
CA LEU A 213 -9.58 9.25 15.40
C LEU A 213 -10.20 9.61 16.76
N ASN A 214 -9.60 9.14 17.86
CA ASN A 214 -9.93 9.49 19.25
C ASN A 214 -8.72 9.18 20.16
N SER A 215 -8.83 9.46 21.47
CA SER A 215 -7.71 9.26 22.42
C SER A 215 -7.27 7.81 22.60
N THR A 216 -8.13 6.83 22.30
CA THR A 216 -7.85 5.40 22.47
C THR A 216 -7.39 4.70 21.19
N THR A 217 -7.55 5.35 20.03
CA THR A 217 -7.14 4.78 18.74
C THR A 217 -5.65 5.06 18.52
N PRO A 218 -4.83 4.04 18.21
CA PRO A 218 -3.45 4.28 17.83
C PRO A 218 -3.40 5.10 16.53
N PHE A 219 -2.27 5.78 16.31
CA PHE A 219 -1.98 6.32 14.98
C PHE A 219 -1.93 5.19 13.95
N VAL A 220 -2.21 5.54 12.69
CA VAL A 220 -2.14 4.64 11.54
C VAL A 220 -0.76 3.97 11.40
N LEU A 221 0.31 4.69 11.73
CA LEU A 221 1.66 4.13 11.81
C LEU A 221 2.24 4.49 13.20
N PRO A 222 1.96 3.68 14.24
CA PRO A 222 2.24 4.08 15.62
C PRO A 222 3.74 4.11 15.94
N ASN A 223 4.55 3.25 15.31
CA ASN A 223 6.01 3.20 15.51
C ASN A 223 6.81 3.96 14.45
N LEU A 224 6.13 4.75 13.61
CA LEU A 224 6.79 5.57 12.60
C LEU A 224 7.71 6.58 13.26
N SER A 225 8.99 6.53 12.90
CA SER A 225 10.07 7.37 13.41
C SER A 225 10.77 8.16 12.32
N SER A 226 10.80 7.65 11.08
CA SER A 226 11.45 8.30 9.94
C SER A 226 10.47 8.57 8.80
N ILE A 227 10.50 9.77 8.24
CA ILE A 227 9.75 10.12 7.02
C ILE A 227 10.72 10.67 5.97
N THR A 228 10.64 10.15 4.75
CA THR A 228 11.30 10.71 3.56
C THR A 228 10.23 11.19 2.58
N ILE A 229 10.37 12.41 2.05
CA ILE A 229 9.43 12.98 1.09
C ILE A 229 10.18 13.35 -0.18
N SER A 230 9.68 12.88 -1.32
CA SER A 230 10.23 13.17 -2.65
C SER A 230 9.49 14.31 -3.34
N ASP A 231 10.21 15.05 -4.19
CA ASP A 231 9.67 16.09 -5.08
C ASP A 231 8.83 17.18 -4.36
N PHE A 232 9.30 17.60 -3.18
CA PHE A 232 8.62 18.56 -2.33
C PHE A 232 8.57 19.96 -2.98
N ASP A 233 7.38 20.55 -3.11
CA ASP A 233 7.21 21.83 -3.79
C ASP A 233 7.16 23.02 -2.81
N ASN A 234 6.95 24.23 -3.33
CA ASN A 234 6.95 25.47 -2.54
C ASN A 234 5.64 25.72 -1.77
N HIS A 235 4.72 24.76 -1.69
CA HIS A 235 3.42 25.02 -1.11
C HIS A 235 3.45 25.04 0.42
N THR A 236 3.35 26.25 0.98
CA THR A 236 3.33 26.51 2.43
C THR A 236 2.30 25.67 3.18
N ARG A 237 1.13 25.39 2.59
CA ARG A 237 0.09 24.57 3.24
C ARG A 237 0.55 23.14 3.54
N SER A 238 1.23 22.48 2.60
CA SER A 238 1.73 21.11 2.80
C SER A 238 2.89 21.08 3.79
N ALA A 239 3.77 22.09 3.78
CA ALA A 239 4.83 22.22 4.78
C ALA A 239 4.25 22.43 6.19
N MET A 240 3.21 23.27 6.31
CA MET A 240 2.51 23.48 7.58
C MET A 240 1.77 22.23 8.07
N GLN A 241 1.21 21.44 7.16
CA GLN A 241 0.54 20.19 7.53
C GLN A 241 1.53 19.11 7.98
N LEU A 242 2.71 19.03 7.36
CA LEU A 242 3.81 18.20 7.82
C LEU A 242 4.24 18.59 9.24
N LEU A 243 4.36 19.89 9.52
CA LEU A 243 4.65 20.40 10.86
C LEU A 243 3.54 20.05 11.87
N PHE A 244 2.28 20.16 11.49
CA PHE A 244 1.16 19.74 12.34
C PHE A 244 1.27 18.25 12.69
N CYS A 245 1.54 17.40 11.69
CA CYS A 245 1.75 15.97 11.89
C CYS A 245 2.89 15.67 12.88
N ALA A 246 4.07 16.27 12.68
CA ALA A 246 5.22 16.06 13.57
C ALA A 246 4.90 16.46 15.02
N ARG A 247 4.26 17.62 15.22
CA ARG A 247 3.88 18.11 16.56
C ARG A 247 2.82 17.26 17.24
N ALA A 248 1.82 16.80 16.49
CA ALA A 248 0.77 15.92 17.02
C ALA A 248 1.37 14.62 17.55
N ARG A 249 2.28 14.00 16.78
CA ARG A 249 2.98 12.78 17.20
C ARG A 249 3.90 13.00 18.40
N ALA A 250 4.65 14.10 18.42
CA ALA A 250 5.50 14.45 19.56
C ALA A 250 4.69 14.66 20.86
N LYS A 251 3.52 15.33 20.77
CA LYS A 251 2.61 15.52 21.90
C LYS A 251 2.12 14.19 22.50
N ASP A 252 1.98 13.16 21.67
CA ASP A 252 1.56 11.82 22.06
C ASP A 252 2.72 10.89 22.47
N GLY A 253 3.95 11.42 22.62
CA GLY A 253 5.11 10.65 23.08
C GLY A 253 5.74 9.74 22.02
N ILE A 254 5.39 9.92 20.74
CA ILE A 254 5.94 9.15 19.61
C ILE A 254 6.56 10.08 18.54
N PRO A 255 7.54 10.92 18.92
CA PRO A 255 8.11 11.91 18.02
C PRO A 255 8.80 11.25 16.81
N LEU A 256 8.85 11.99 15.70
CA LEU A 256 9.71 11.61 14.58
C LEU A 256 11.17 11.87 14.96
N THR A 257 12.04 10.91 14.67
CA THR A 257 13.48 11.01 14.87
C THR A 257 14.17 11.59 13.64
N SER A 258 13.66 11.30 12.44
CA SER A 258 14.24 11.74 11.18
C SER A 258 13.16 12.21 10.19
N LEU A 259 13.44 13.33 9.52
CA LEU A 259 12.67 13.86 8.41
C LEU A 259 13.61 14.25 7.28
N GLU A 260 13.50 13.59 6.14
CA GLU A 260 14.21 13.93 4.91
C GLU A 260 13.22 14.52 3.90
N VAL A 261 13.53 15.69 3.35
CA VAL A 261 12.73 16.36 2.33
C VAL A 261 13.61 16.60 1.11
N ARG A 262 13.27 16.00 -0.02
CA ARG A 262 13.90 16.29 -1.31
C ARG A 262 13.02 17.27 -2.06
N MET A 263 13.53 18.46 -2.32
CA MET A 263 12.79 19.52 -3.00
C MET A 263 12.66 19.20 -4.49
N ALA A 264 11.54 19.61 -5.08
CA ALA A 264 11.36 19.66 -6.52
C ALA A 264 12.36 20.66 -7.13
N PRO A 265 12.74 20.52 -8.42
CA PRO A 265 13.62 21.47 -9.09
C PRO A 265 13.14 22.92 -8.96
N GLY A 266 14.03 23.82 -8.50
CA GLY A 266 13.73 25.25 -8.28
C GLY A 266 12.82 25.55 -7.08
N ALA A 267 12.48 24.54 -6.27
CA ALA A 267 11.71 24.70 -5.05
C ALA A 267 12.61 24.99 -3.84
N VAL A 268 12.13 25.86 -2.95
CA VAL A 268 12.77 26.26 -1.70
C VAL A 268 11.82 25.99 -0.54
N PHE A 269 12.31 25.25 0.46
CA PHE A 269 11.51 24.94 1.64
C PHE A 269 11.28 26.21 2.49
N PRO A 270 10.06 26.49 2.97
CA PRO A 270 9.79 27.67 3.79
C PRO A 270 10.61 27.69 5.09
N LYS A 271 11.49 28.69 5.25
CA LYS A 271 12.44 28.80 6.38
C LYS A 271 11.76 28.78 7.75
N ASP A 272 10.65 29.51 7.90
CA ASP A 272 9.91 29.57 9.17
C ASP A 272 9.33 28.22 9.56
N THR A 273 8.88 27.44 8.57
CA THR A 273 8.38 26.08 8.80
C THR A 273 9.53 25.13 9.12
N LEU A 274 10.68 25.28 8.46
CA LEU A 274 11.88 24.47 8.70
C LEU A 274 12.35 24.60 10.16
N ALA A 275 12.56 25.82 10.66
CA ALA A 275 12.97 26.06 12.04
C ALA A 275 11.98 25.45 13.06
N ARG A 276 10.68 25.48 12.74
CA ARG A 276 9.62 24.88 13.56
C ARG A 276 9.58 23.35 13.46
N LEU A 277 10.03 22.76 12.36
CA LEU A 277 10.19 21.32 12.21
C LEU A 277 11.42 20.81 12.95
N GLU A 278 12.54 21.53 12.88
CA GLU A 278 13.79 21.23 13.60
C GLU A 278 13.60 21.22 15.13
N SER A 279 12.60 21.94 15.65
CA SER A 279 12.22 21.89 17.07
C SER A 279 11.24 20.77 17.43
N ALA A 280 10.64 20.10 16.44
CA ALA A 280 9.63 19.05 16.64
C ALA A 280 10.11 17.65 16.21
N VAL A 281 11.21 17.57 15.47
CA VAL A 281 11.78 16.34 14.91
C VAL A 281 13.27 16.29 15.31
N GLY A 282 13.78 15.10 15.62
CA GLY A 282 15.17 14.93 16.05
C GLY A 282 16.20 15.43 15.02
N THR A 283 16.04 15.06 13.74
CA THR A 283 16.89 15.50 12.63
C THR A 283 16.02 15.84 11.43
N VAL A 284 16.26 17.01 10.82
CA VAL A 284 15.61 17.43 9.58
C VAL A 284 16.69 17.68 8.52
N THR A 285 16.58 17.00 7.39
CA THR A 285 17.48 17.19 6.23
C THR A 285 16.65 17.64 5.03
N VAL A 286 17.05 18.75 4.42
CA VAL A 286 16.40 19.26 3.20
C VAL A 286 17.43 19.26 2.07
N HIS A 287 17.16 18.48 1.03
CA HIS A 287 17.96 18.42 -0.18
C HIS A 287 17.37 19.36 -1.23
N GLN A 288 18.16 20.31 -1.72
CA GLN A 288 17.80 21.18 -2.83
C GLN A 288 18.51 20.66 -4.09
N ASP A 289 17.74 20.40 -5.14
CA ASP A 289 18.30 20.10 -6.45
C ASP A 289 18.59 21.43 -7.16
N ASP A 290 19.87 21.79 -7.22
CA ASP A 290 20.37 22.96 -7.94
C ASP A 290 20.29 22.68 -9.46
N TRP A 291 19.54 23.53 -10.18
CA TRP A 291 19.57 23.63 -11.65
C TRP A 291 20.12 24.99 -12.05
#